data_AF-A0AAU6X0P9-F1
#
_entry.id   AF-A0AAU6X0P9-F1
#
_cell.length_a   1.000
_cell.length_b   1.000
_cell.length_c   1.000
_cell.angle_alpha   90.00
_cell.angle_beta   90.00
_cell.angle_gamma   90.00
#
_symmetry.space_group_name_H-M   'P 1'
#
loop_
_entity.id
_entity.type
_entity.pdbx_description
1 polymer ?
#
loop_
_entity_poly.entity_id
_entity_poly.type
_entity_poly.pdbx_seq_one_letter_code
_entity_poly.pdbx_strand_id
1 'polypeptide(L)'
;MRISVIKTIVAFLMVMGAIQSKAQVKLASLFTSNMVLQQQMDVPIWGWDTPGKAITITTSWNKKLYKAAADQTGKWKIKISTPAAGGPYTITISNGQITKLDNVLIGEVWVLGGQSNMEMPMKGFKGQPIIASNEVILKSKNNNVRLYTVPRSSVTEVQQNSKPSEWRVASPEFVSNFSATGYYFGRLLNDMLNVPVGLINCSYSGSFAEAWVDADVLKAFPTVKIPAKTDTIKQVSRTATTLYNGMLHPILGYGIKGAIWYQGESNYDNPDQYEKLFPALVARWRELWAQGDFPFYFAQIAPYDYAQLPPYNKGGKYNSAYLRDAQRKSQKTIPNSAMAVLMDIGEQASIHPAHKEPGGTRLAYLALGKTYGIKGFGFASPEYESINVKDTAAVIRFVNANNGLTSYSKPLTQFEIAGDDQKFYPAKAVINGSSVTVSAPQVKKPVAVRYAFRDFIVGELYGTDGLPVSSFRTDNWPM
;
A
#
# COMPACT_ATOMS: atom_id res chain seq x y z
N MET A 1 42.67 47.13 65.38
CA MET A 1 43.46 47.87 64.37
C MET A 1 44.18 46.84 63.51
N ARG A 2 43.65 46.42 62.35
CA ARG A 2 43.89 46.95 60.98
C ARG A 2 45.38 47.22 60.68
N ILE A 3 45.95 46.50 59.70
CA ILE A 3 46.94 46.90 58.65
C ILE A 3 47.13 45.69 57.67
N SER A 4 46.58 45.79 56.45
CA SER A 4 47.21 45.78 55.09
C SER A 4 47.33 44.39 54.45
N VAL A 5 46.53 44.00 53.44
CA VAL A 5 46.53 44.35 52.00
C VAL A 5 47.83 44.00 51.25
N ILE A 6 47.73 43.03 50.33
CA ILE A 6 48.34 42.91 48.96
C ILE A 6 47.64 41.65 48.37
N LYS A 7 46.56 41.72 47.57
CA LYS A 7 46.41 42.08 46.14
C LYS A 7 47.39 41.36 45.18
N THR A 8 47.01 40.16 44.76
CA THR A 8 47.31 39.65 43.40
C THR A 8 46.10 38.85 42.90
N ILE A 9 45.21 39.49 42.13
CA ILE A 9 44.17 38.80 41.35
C ILE A 9 44.71 38.72 39.93
N VAL A 10 45.12 37.52 39.51
CA VAL A 10 45.40 37.21 38.10
C VAL A 10 44.07 36.95 37.41
N ALA A 11 43.65 37.89 36.56
CA ALA A 11 42.49 37.74 35.70
C ALA A 11 42.84 36.79 34.54
N PHE A 12 42.41 35.54 34.63
CA PHE A 12 42.46 34.58 33.52
C PHE A 12 41.22 34.83 32.64
N LEU A 13 41.36 35.64 31.59
CA LEU A 13 40.36 35.76 30.53
C LEU A 13 40.34 34.44 29.74
N MET A 14 39.40 33.55 30.06
CA MET A 14 39.02 32.44 29.17
C MET A 14 38.36 33.03 27.92
N VAL A 15 39.12 33.17 26.85
CA VAL A 15 38.57 33.27 25.50
C VAL A 15 38.01 31.89 25.15
N MET A 16 36.77 31.61 25.55
CA MET A 16 35.98 30.53 24.96
C MET A 16 35.63 30.96 23.53
N GLY A 17 36.55 30.74 22.60
CA GLY A 17 36.22 30.73 21.19
C GLY A 17 35.18 29.64 20.96
N ALA A 18 33.92 30.02 20.77
CA ALA A 18 32.89 29.10 20.36
C ALA A 18 33.27 28.54 18.99
N ILE A 19 33.86 27.35 18.96
CA ILE A 19 34.00 26.55 17.75
C ILE A 19 32.57 26.20 17.34
N GLN A 20 31.95 27.06 16.54
CA GLN A 20 30.70 26.72 15.87
C GLN A 20 31.02 25.59 14.90
N SER A 21 30.81 24.34 15.33
CA SER A 21 30.83 23.21 14.41
C SER A 21 29.74 23.47 13.36
N LYS A 22 30.16 23.70 12.11
CA LYS A 22 29.22 23.86 11.01
C LYS A 22 28.68 22.48 10.68
N ALA A 23 27.52 22.14 11.22
CA ALA A 23 26.85 20.89 10.93
C ALA A 23 26.39 20.85 9.47
N GLN A 24 26.47 19.67 8.85
CA GLN A 24 25.86 19.40 7.56
C GLN A 24 24.34 19.57 7.64
N VAL A 25 23.71 19.81 6.49
CA VAL A 25 22.25 19.86 6.39
C VAL A 25 21.64 18.53 6.84
N LYS A 26 20.59 18.56 7.68
CA LYS A 26 19.90 17.35 8.11
C LYS A 26 18.76 17.05 7.14
N LEU A 27 18.95 16.08 6.24
CA LEU A 27 17.89 15.63 5.34
C LEU A 27 16.87 14.74 6.07
N ALA A 28 15.64 14.69 5.54
CA ALA A 28 14.72 13.63 5.91
C ALA A 28 15.28 12.25 5.55
N SER A 29 15.04 11.27 6.42
CA SER A 29 15.73 9.97 6.44
C SER A 29 15.47 9.09 5.21
N LEU A 30 14.50 9.43 4.38
CA LEU A 30 14.26 8.80 3.08
C LEU A 30 15.20 9.29 1.96
N PHE A 31 15.88 10.43 2.14
CA PHE A 31 16.82 10.94 1.14
C PHE A 31 18.23 10.42 1.42
N THR A 32 18.56 9.31 0.76
CA THR A 32 19.90 8.70 0.78
C THR A 32 20.41 8.48 -0.63
N SER A 33 21.69 8.17 -0.77
CA SER A 33 22.23 7.61 -2.03
C SER A 33 21.47 6.35 -2.44
N ASN A 34 21.56 5.98 -3.72
CA ASN A 34 20.82 4.89 -4.37
C ASN A 34 19.31 5.10 -4.53
N MET A 35 18.74 6.25 -4.19
CA MET A 35 17.29 6.48 -4.29
C MET A 35 16.79 6.59 -5.74
N VAL A 36 15.47 6.47 -5.92
CA VAL A 36 14.76 6.80 -7.16
C VAL A 36 13.84 7.98 -6.89
N LEU A 37 13.94 9.04 -7.69
CA LEU A 37 12.97 10.13 -7.69
C LEU A 37 11.97 9.95 -8.84
N GLN A 38 10.73 10.34 -8.61
CA GLN A 38 9.70 10.30 -9.64
C GLN A 38 10.08 11.16 -10.84
N GLN A 39 9.97 10.60 -12.04
CA GLN A 39 10.27 11.28 -13.30
C GLN A 39 9.21 12.31 -13.68
N GLN A 40 9.61 13.29 -14.48
CA GLN A 40 8.74 14.31 -15.10
C GLN A 40 7.85 15.04 -14.07
N MET A 41 8.45 15.41 -12.94
CA MET A 41 7.75 16.00 -11.80
C MET A 41 8.63 17.00 -11.07
N ASP A 42 8.00 18.02 -10.47
CA ASP A 42 8.64 18.84 -9.45
C ASP A 42 8.60 18.12 -8.10
N VAL A 43 9.60 17.27 -7.86
CA VAL A 43 9.69 16.46 -6.63
C VAL A 43 10.23 17.30 -5.48
N PRO A 44 9.61 17.26 -4.29
CA PRO A 44 10.13 17.97 -3.15
C PRO A 44 11.27 17.19 -2.47
N ILE A 45 12.31 17.92 -2.07
CA ILE A 45 13.33 17.49 -1.11
C ILE A 45 13.20 18.39 0.12
N TRP A 46 13.27 17.80 1.30
CA TRP A 46 13.12 18.53 2.56
C TRP A 46 14.08 18.04 3.64
N GLY A 47 14.22 18.88 4.67
CA GLY A 47 15.06 18.62 5.82
C GLY A 47 14.95 19.71 6.87
N TRP A 48 15.97 19.76 7.72
CA TRP A 48 16.09 20.70 8.82
C TRP A 48 17.47 21.35 8.82
N ASP A 49 17.52 22.60 9.25
CA ASP A 49 18.74 23.37 9.51
C ASP A 49 18.44 24.46 10.54
N THR A 50 19.44 25.29 10.88
CA THR A 50 19.24 26.48 11.74
C THR A 50 18.23 27.43 11.08
N PRO A 51 17.28 28.03 11.82
CA PRO A 51 16.34 29.00 11.26
C PRO A 51 17.01 30.13 10.46
N GLY A 52 16.45 30.47 9.31
CA GLY A 52 16.97 31.48 8.39
C GLY A 52 18.19 31.02 7.58
N LYS A 53 18.73 29.82 7.83
CA LYS A 53 19.88 29.31 7.09
C LYS A 53 19.53 29.09 5.62
N ALA A 54 20.33 29.68 4.73
CA ALA A 54 20.21 29.45 3.29
C ALA A 54 20.62 28.02 2.93
N ILE A 55 19.75 27.34 2.18
CA ILE A 55 19.95 26.00 1.64
C ILE A 55 19.95 26.07 0.11
N THR A 56 20.91 25.40 -0.51
CA THR A 56 20.97 25.26 -1.96
C THR A 56 20.99 23.81 -2.38
N ILE A 57 20.33 23.49 -3.49
CA ILE A 57 20.40 22.18 -4.15
C ILE A 57 20.88 22.38 -5.58
N THR A 58 21.84 21.57 -6.02
CA THR A 58 22.27 21.49 -7.42
C THR A 58 22.16 20.06 -7.90
N THR A 59 21.50 19.86 -9.05
CA THR A 59 21.23 18.53 -9.63
C THR A 59 22.09 18.30 -10.86
N SER A 60 22.71 17.13 -11.00
CA SER A 60 23.68 16.90 -12.08
C SER A 60 23.07 16.77 -13.48
N TRP A 61 21.77 16.45 -13.60
CA TRP A 61 21.09 16.28 -14.89
C TRP A 61 20.82 17.58 -15.64
N ASN A 62 20.64 18.69 -14.92
CA ASN A 62 20.37 20.01 -15.53
C ASN A 62 21.28 21.13 -15.01
N LYS A 63 22.14 20.86 -14.03
CA LYS A 63 23.05 21.81 -13.37
C LYS A 63 22.35 23.04 -12.78
N LYS A 64 21.02 22.97 -12.57
CA LYS A 64 20.22 24.06 -12.03
C LYS A 64 20.45 24.20 -10.53
N LEU A 65 20.60 25.46 -10.08
CA LEU A 65 20.69 25.82 -8.68
C LEU A 65 19.31 26.18 -8.14
N TYR A 66 18.85 25.44 -7.14
CA TYR A 66 17.62 25.72 -6.40
C TYR A 66 17.99 26.28 -5.03
N LYS A 67 17.18 27.19 -4.50
CA LYS A 67 17.44 27.87 -3.22
C LYS A 67 16.19 27.91 -2.35
N ALA A 68 16.37 27.78 -1.04
CA ALA A 68 15.39 28.13 -0.02
C ALA A 68 16.13 28.58 1.24
N ALA A 69 15.38 28.98 2.26
CA ALA A 69 15.89 29.12 3.61
C ALA A 69 15.08 28.25 4.56
N ALA A 70 15.72 27.79 5.64
CA ALA A 70 15.02 27.17 6.75
C ALA A 70 14.06 28.18 7.40
N ASP A 71 12.83 27.76 7.64
CA ASP A 71 11.81 28.56 8.31
C ASP A 71 12.15 28.76 9.81
N GLN A 72 11.26 29.45 10.53
CA GLN A 72 11.45 29.73 11.97
C GLN A 72 11.51 28.45 12.83
N THR A 73 10.97 27.34 12.34
CA THR A 73 11.03 26.01 13.00
C THR A 73 12.25 25.19 12.56
N GLY A 74 13.09 25.76 11.69
CA GLY A 74 14.26 25.12 11.10
C GLY A 74 13.94 24.19 9.93
N LYS A 75 12.68 24.08 9.48
CA LYS A 75 12.30 23.21 8.35
C LYS A 75 12.55 23.92 7.03
N TRP A 76 12.93 23.17 6.00
CA TRP A 76 13.01 23.68 4.64
C TRP A 76 12.49 22.63 3.65
N LYS A 77 11.96 23.09 2.52
CA LYS A 77 11.48 22.25 1.41
C LYS A 77 11.79 22.94 0.09
N ILE A 78 12.43 22.23 -0.83
CA ILE A 78 12.78 22.71 -2.17
C ILE A 78 12.19 21.73 -3.18
N LYS A 79 11.41 22.22 -4.15
CA LYS A 79 10.99 21.42 -5.30
C LYS A 79 12.07 21.46 -6.37
N ILE A 80 12.49 20.27 -6.83
CA ILE A 80 13.44 20.12 -7.94
C ILE A 80 12.73 19.47 -9.12
N SER A 81 13.00 19.96 -10.32
CA SER A 81 12.39 19.42 -11.54
C SER A 81 13.18 18.21 -12.04
N THR A 82 12.51 17.07 -12.19
CA THR A 82 13.10 15.82 -12.68
C THR A 82 12.86 15.63 -14.18
N PRO A 83 13.86 15.11 -14.92
CA PRO A 83 13.72 14.80 -16.34
C PRO A 83 12.88 13.53 -16.54
N ALA A 84 12.82 13.05 -17.80
CA ALA A 84 12.46 11.66 -18.07
C ALA A 84 13.44 10.69 -17.38
N ALA A 85 13.03 9.43 -17.28
CA ALA A 85 13.78 8.36 -16.62
C ALA A 85 15.25 8.27 -17.08
N GLY A 86 16.15 8.01 -16.13
CA GLY A 86 17.59 7.92 -16.39
C GLY A 86 18.45 7.96 -15.13
N GLY A 87 19.75 8.17 -15.33
CA GLY A 87 20.78 8.16 -14.29
C GLY A 87 21.86 7.12 -14.56
N PRO A 88 22.79 6.89 -13.61
CA PRO A 88 22.85 7.51 -12.29
C PRO A 88 23.23 8.99 -12.32
N TYR A 89 22.57 9.77 -11.47
CA TYR A 89 22.84 11.18 -11.24
C TYR A 89 23.34 11.43 -9.82
N THR A 90 23.72 12.67 -9.56
CA THR A 90 24.08 13.15 -8.22
C THR A 90 23.27 14.41 -7.86
N ILE A 91 23.01 14.57 -6.57
CA ILE A 91 22.41 15.78 -6.00
C ILE A 91 23.38 16.32 -4.96
N THR A 92 23.71 17.60 -5.08
CA THR A 92 24.56 18.31 -4.11
C THR A 92 23.70 19.29 -3.33
N ILE A 93 23.63 19.11 -2.02
CA ILE A 93 22.92 19.99 -1.09
C ILE A 93 23.96 20.76 -0.28
N SER A 94 23.74 22.05 -0.06
CA SER A 94 24.64 22.86 0.76
C SER A 94 23.95 23.90 1.62
N ASN A 95 24.44 24.04 2.84
CA ASN A 95 24.18 25.14 3.78
C ASN A 95 25.48 25.94 4.06
N GLY A 96 26.49 25.83 3.19
CA GLY A 96 27.88 26.21 3.47
C GLY A 96 28.77 25.02 3.89
N GLN A 97 28.18 23.86 4.19
CA GLN A 97 28.82 22.54 4.12
C GLN A 97 28.16 21.72 3.01
N ILE A 98 28.88 20.79 2.39
CA ILE A 98 28.37 20.00 1.27
C ILE A 98 27.88 18.63 1.77
N THR A 99 26.67 18.26 1.38
CA THR A 99 26.12 16.91 1.47
C THR A 99 25.80 16.43 0.06
N LYS A 100 26.31 15.26 -0.32
CA LYS A 100 26.12 14.69 -1.66
C LYS A 100 25.31 13.41 -1.58
N LEU A 101 24.31 13.29 -2.46
CA LEU A 101 23.59 12.05 -2.72
C LEU A 101 24.07 11.50 -4.06
N ASP A 102 24.55 10.27 -4.06
CA ASP A 102 25.12 9.59 -5.23
C ASP A 102 24.19 8.47 -5.73
N ASN A 103 24.37 8.05 -6.98
CA ASN A 103 23.59 6.98 -7.61
C ASN A 103 22.07 7.23 -7.54
N VAL A 104 21.65 8.47 -7.79
CA VAL A 104 20.23 8.83 -7.84
C VAL A 104 19.68 8.49 -9.21
N LEU A 105 18.65 7.64 -9.27
CA LEU A 105 17.92 7.36 -10.50
C LEU A 105 16.67 8.23 -10.59
N ILE A 106 16.25 8.51 -11.81
CA ILE A 106 14.96 9.12 -12.13
C ILE A 106 14.10 8.04 -12.80
N GLY A 107 12.87 7.84 -12.34
CA GLY A 107 12.01 6.76 -12.83
C GLY A 107 10.64 6.76 -12.18
N GLU A 108 10.06 5.58 -11.96
CA GLU A 108 8.75 5.43 -11.33
C GLU A 108 8.88 5.07 -9.86
N VAL A 109 8.15 5.75 -8.98
CA VAL A 109 8.18 5.49 -7.54
C VAL A 109 6.82 5.07 -7.04
N TRP A 110 6.77 3.94 -6.33
CA TRP A 110 5.53 3.40 -5.76
C TRP A 110 5.65 3.16 -4.26
N VAL A 111 4.61 3.54 -3.52
CA VAL A 111 4.48 3.25 -2.08
C VAL A 111 3.68 1.96 -1.90
N LEU A 112 4.17 1.07 -1.04
CA LEU A 112 3.55 -0.21 -0.74
C LEU A 112 3.04 -0.16 0.70
N GLY A 113 1.72 -0.17 0.88
CA GLY A 113 1.07 -0.08 2.19
C GLY A 113 0.28 -1.33 2.55
N GLY A 114 0.00 -1.48 3.85
CA GLY A 114 -0.92 -2.48 4.36
C GLY A 114 -0.32 -3.32 5.48
N GLN A 115 -0.64 -4.61 5.50
CA GLN A 115 -0.26 -5.53 6.58
C GLN A 115 0.62 -6.69 6.09
N SER A 116 0.52 -7.85 6.73
CA SER A 116 1.44 -8.97 6.59
C SER A 116 1.55 -9.51 5.17
N ASN A 117 0.48 -9.55 4.38
CA ASN A 117 0.54 -9.99 2.99
C ASN A 117 1.23 -8.97 2.04
N MET A 118 1.29 -7.69 2.42
CA MET A 118 2.22 -6.72 1.80
C MET A 118 3.63 -6.85 2.37
N GLU A 119 3.77 -7.04 3.68
CA GLU A 119 5.06 -7.03 4.37
C GLU A 119 5.91 -8.28 4.10
N MET A 120 5.27 -9.43 3.85
CA MET A 120 5.92 -10.74 3.81
C MET A 120 7.17 -10.72 2.91
N PRO A 121 8.36 -11.01 3.47
CA PRO A 121 9.59 -10.93 2.71
C PRO A 121 9.67 -12.06 1.69
N MET A 122 10.44 -11.92 0.61
CA MET A 122 10.57 -12.95 -0.43
C MET A 122 11.03 -14.31 0.11
N LYS A 123 11.82 -14.34 1.20
CA LYS A 123 12.21 -15.58 1.89
C LYS A 123 11.09 -16.28 2.66
N GLY A 124 9.91 -15.65 2.76
CA GLY A 124 8.78 -16.10 3.56
C GLY A 124 8.87 -15.77 5.04
N PHE A 125 7.80 -16.10 5.78
CA PHE A 125 7.79 -16.08 7.24
C PHE A 125 8.18 -17.46 7.79
N LYS A 126 8.43 -17.53 9.10
CA LYS A 126 8.75 -18.80 9.76
C LYS A 126 7.61 -19.81 9.55
N GLY A 127 7.91 -20.92 8.87
CA GLY A 127 6.92 -21.98 8.58
C GLY A 127 5.91 -21.64 7.48
N GLN A 128 6.08 -20.53 6.75
CA GLN A 128 5.16 -20.10 5.70
C GLN A 128 5.97 -19.74 4.45
N PRO A 129 6.09 -20.69 3.49
CA PRO A 129 6.95 -20.54 2.33
C PRO A 129 6.34 -19.58 1.31
N ILE A 130 7.15 -19.20 0.33
CA ILE A 130 6.71 -18.58 -0.92
C ILE A 130 7.14 -19.51 -2.05
N ILE A 131 6.21 -19.85 -2.93
CA ILE A 131 6.49 -20.69 -4.10
C ILE A 131 7.54 -20.00 -4.98
N ALA A 132 8.54 -20.75 -5.44
CA ALA A 132 9.65 -20.28 -6.28
C ALA A 132 10.58 -19.22 -5.65
N SER A 133 10.52 -18.98 -4.32
CA SER A 133 11.30 -17.92 -3.66
C SER A 133 12.79 -17.96 -3.94
N ASN A 134 13.44 -19.13 -3.84
CA ASN A 134 14.89 -19.27 -4.05
C ASN A 134 15.32 -18.87 -5.46
N GLU A 135 14.57 -19.27 -6.48
CA GLU A 135 14.88 -18.93 -7.87
C GLU A 135 14.74 -17.43 -8.10
N VAL A 136 13.67 -16.83 -7.59
CA VAL A 136 13.42 -15.39 -7.73
C VAL A 136 14.48 -14.59 -6.98
N ILE A 137 14.84 -14.98 -5.76
CA ILE A 137 15.92 -14.36 -4.99
C ILE A 137 17.25 -14.45 -5.75
N LEU A 138 17.62 -15.63 -6.25
CA LEU A 138 18.87 -15.84 -6.98
C LEU A 138 18.98 -14.93 -8.22
N LYS A 139 17.88 -14.80 -8.98
CA LYS A 139 17.81 -14.01 -10.22
C LYS A 139 17.51 -12.53 -10.00
N SER A 140 17.44 -12.07 -8.75
CA SER A 140 16.87 -10.75 -8.43
C SER A 140 17.78 -9.54 -8.65
N LYS A 141 19.06 -9.75 -8.98
CA LYS A 141 20.02 -8.66 -9.19
C LYS A 141 19.56 -7.75 -10.32
N ASN A 142 19.23 -6.50 -9.99
CA ASN A 142 18.76 -5.53 -10.98
C ASN A 142 19.17 -4.09 -10.59
N ASN A 143 20.02 -3.48 -11.42
CA ASN A 143 20.55 -2.13 -11.20
C ASN A 143 19.54 -1.00 -11.48
N ASN A 144 18.33 -1.31 -11.94
CA ASN A 144 17.26 -0.35 -12.17
C ASN A 144 16.10 -0.47 -11.16
N VAL A 145 16.15 -1.44 -10.24
CA VAL A 145 15.18 -1.54 -9.15
C VAL A 145 15.83 -1.11 -7.83
N ARG A 146 15.13 -0.26 -7.07
CA ARG A 146 15.57 0.23 -5.75
C ARG A 146 14.51 -0.02 -4.70
N LEU A 147 14.95 -0.47 -3.55
CA LEU A 147 14.11 -0.93 -2.45
C LEU A 147 14.38 -0.07 -1.22
N TYR A 148 13.32 0.44 -0.60
CA TYR A 148 13.37 1.16 0.67
C TYR A 148 12.31 0.58 1.60
N THR A 149 12.70 0.21 2.82
CA THR A 149 11.75 -0.21 3.86
C THR A 149 11.68 0.87 4.93
N VAL A 150 10.49 1.41 5.17
CA VAL A 150 10.24 2.35 6.25
C VAL A 150 10.38 1.60 7.59
N PRO A 151 11.24 2.05 8.52
CA PRO A 151 11.39 1.38 9.80
C PRO A 151 10.11 1.42 10.63
N ARG A 152 9.82 0.32 11.32
CA ARG A 152 8.68 0.22 12.22
C ARG A 152 8.75 1.28 13.33
N SER A 153 7.67 2.03 13.46
CA SER A 153 7.48 3.06 14.48
C SER A 153 5.99 3.21 14.78
N SER A 154 5.59 2.84 15.99
CA SER A 154 4.22 3.00 16.47
C SER A 154 4.25 4.00 17.61
N VAL A 155 3.67 5.18 17.39
CA VAL A 155 3.75 6.31 18.32
C VAL A 155 2.45 7.10 18.34
N THR A 156 2.10 7.67 19.48
CA THR A 156 0.91 8.50 19.66
C THR A 156 1.07 9.91 19.11
N GLU A 157 2.31 10.35 18.87
CA GLU A 157 2.62 11.67 18.31
C GLU A 157 3.19 11.58 16.89
N VAL A 158 2.71 12.49 16.04
CA VAL A 158 3.12 12.61 14.64
C VAL A 158 4.62 12.87 14.53
N GLN A 159 5.34 11.95 13.88
CA GLN A 159 6.77 12.11 13.59
C GLN A 159 6.97 12.82 12.26
N GLN A 160 7.84 13.84 12.28
CA GLN A 160 8.22 14.58 11.08
C GLN A 160 9.32 13.88 10.27
N ASN A 161 9.99 12.88 10.88
CA ASN A 161 11.03 12.10 10.25
C ASN A 161 10.96 10.66 10.75
N SER A 162 11.34 9.71 9.91
CA SER A 162 11.39 8.30 10.29
C SER A 162 12.68 8.02 11.05
N LYS A 163 12.78 6.82 11.63
CA LYS A 163 14.10 6.27 11.95
C LYS A 163 14.91 6.14 10.64
N PRO A 164 16.26 6.24 10.70
CA PRO A 164 17.10 6.05 9.52
C PRO A 164 16.90 4.68 8.86
N SER A 165 16.85 4.69 7.54
CA SER A 165 16.88 3.54 6.64
C SER A 165 17.56 3.99 5.35
N GLU A 166 17.79 3.09 4.42
CA GLU A 166 18.59 3.39 3.24
C GLU A 166 18.01 2.72 1.99
N TRP A 167 18.09 3.43 0.86
CA TRP A 167 17.77 2.84 -0.43
C TRP A 167 18.81 1.78 -0.83
N ARG A 168 18.32 0.64 -1.29
CA ARG A 168 19.14 -0.51 -1.70
C ARG A 168 18.91 -0.87 -3.15
N VAL A 169 19.98 -1.22 -3.85
CA VAL A 169 19.91 -1.86 -5.17
C VAL A 169 19.30 -3.25 -5.01
N ALA A 170 18.39 -3.64 -5.90
CA ALA A 170 17.86 -5.00 -5.88
C ALA A 170 18.99 -6.02 -6.09
N SER A 171 19.13 -6.91 -5.11
CA SER A 171 20.11 -8.00 -5.06
C SER A 171 19.50 -9.18 -4.31
N PRO A 172 20.07 -10.41 -4.44
CA PRO A 172 19.59 -11.56 -3.70
C PRO A 172 19.44 -11.31 -2.19
N GLU A 173 20.42 -10.64 -1.57
CA GLU A 173 20.41 -10.33 -0.14
C GLU A 173 19.24 -9.41 0.25
N PHE A 174 19.02 -8.32 -0.51
CA PHE A 174 17.99 -7.34 -0.17
C PHE A 174 16.59 -7.81 -0.57
N VAL A 175 16.44 -8.44 -1.73
CA VAL A 175 15.15 -8.96 -2.20
C VAL A 175 14.66 -10.09 -1.31
N SER A 176 15.55 -10.95 -0.81
CA SER A 176 15.22 -11.97 0.21
C SER A 176 14.48 -11.39 1.42
N ASN A 177 14.79 -10.15 1.81
CA ASN A 177 14.20 -9.47 2.97
C ASN A 177 13.15 -8.40 2.63
N PHE A 178 12.80 -8.23 1.35
CA PHE A 178 11.85 -7.22 0.88
C PHE A 178 10.49 -7.85 0.56
N SER A 179 9.43 -7.03 0.60
CA SER A 179 8.05 -7.42 0.24
C SER A 179 8.02 -8.25 -1.04
N ALA A 180 7.52 -9.48 -0.95
CA ALA A 180 7.41 -10.37 -2.09
C ALA A 180 6.41 -9.82 -3.12
N THR A 181 5.20 -9.50 -2.68
CA THR A 181 4.14 -8.87 -3.50
C THR A 181 4.65 -7.59 -4.16
N GLY A 182 5.29 -6.71 -3.38
CA GLY A 182 5.86 -5.46 -3.87
C GLY A 182 6.99 -5.66 -4.89
N TYR A 183 7.87 -6.64 -4.66
CA TYR A 183 8.95 -6.94 -5.58
C TYR A 183 8.43 -7.47 -6.92
N TYR A 184 7.48 -8.42 -6.93
CA TYR A 184 6.86 -8.89 -8.17
C TYR A 184 6.19 -7.75 -8.94
N PHE A 185 5.49 -6.86 -8.23
CA PHE A 185 4.90 -5.66 -8.81
C PHE A 185 5.97 -4.77 -9.49
N GLY A 186 6.99 -4.35 -8.75
CA GLY A 186 7.99 -3.42 -9.26
C GLY A 186 8.94 -4.03 -10.30
N ARG A 187 9.25 -5.33 -10.20
CA ARG A 187 10.02 -6.06 -11.20
C ARG A 187 9.28 -6.03 -12.54
N LEU A 188 8.00 -6.37 -12.56
CA LEU A 188 7.23 -6.37 -13.79
C LEU A 188 7.07 -4.95 -14.38
N LEU A 189 6.90 -3.92 -13.55
CA LEU A 189 6.92 -2.53 -14.03
C LEU A 189 8.27 -2.18 -14.67
N ASN A 190 9.38 -2.54 -14.03
CA ASN A 190 10.71 -2.28 -14.58
C ASN A 190 10.93 -3.00 -15.92
N ASP A 191 10.52 -4.26 -16.02
CA ASP A 191 10.66 -5.06 -17.23
C ASP A 191 9.84 -4.49 -18.40
N MET A 192 8.58 -4.09 -18.15
CA MET A 192 7.67 -3.66 -19.21
C MET A 192 7.82 -2.19 -19.60
N LEU A 193 8.18 -1.33 -18.66
CA LEU A 193 8.36 0.10 -18.93
C LEU A 193 9.80 0.43 -19.33
N ASN A 194 10.76 -0.44 -19.03
CA ASN A 194 12.19 -0.23 -19.27
C ASN A 194 12.72 1.08 -18.65
N VAL A 195 12.24 1.40 -17.44
CA VAL A 195 12.67 2.57 -16.65
C VAL A 195 13.02 2.16 -15.22
N PRO A 196 13.87 2.91 -14.50
CA PRO A 196 14.10 2.67 -13.09
C PRO A 196 12.82 2.65 -12.26
N VAL A 197 12.74 1.76 -11.27
CA VAL A 197 11.60 1.63 -10.35
C VAL A 197 12.08 1.69 -8.91
N GLY A 198 11.51 2.60 -8.14
CA GLY A 198 11.69 2.70 -6.69
C GLY A 198 10.46 2.18 -5.94
N LEU A 199 10.68 1.33 -4.95
CA LEU A 199 9.62 0.76 -4.11
C LEU A 199 9.84 1.16 -2.65
N ILE A 200 8.85 1.85 -2.06
CA ILE A 200 8.87 2.28 -0.66
C ILE A 200 7.88 1.39 0.11
N ASN A 201 8.41 0.38 0.81
CA ASN A 201 7.60 -0.49 1.66
C ASN A 201 7.30 0.19 3.01
N CYS A 202 6.03 0.59 3.20
CA CYS A 202 5.46 1.18 4.40
C CYS A 202 4.30 0.29 4.90
N SER A 203 4.60 -0.96 5.26
CA SER A 203 3.62 -1.94 5.75
C SER A 203 4.00 -2.48 7.13
N TYR A 204 3.02 -3.04 7.85
CA TYR A 204 3.22 -3.64 9.17
C TYR A 204 2.21 -4.78 9.41
N SER A 205 2.69 -6.01 9.58
CA SER A 205 1.91 -7.19 9.95
C SER A 205 0.88 -6.97 11.06
N GLY A 206 -0.32 -7.52 10.85
CA GLY A 206 -1.43 -7.51 11.79
C GLY A 206 -2.07 -6.15 12.02
N SER A 207 -1.77 -5.16 11.17
CA SER A 207 -2.30 -3.81 11.33
C SER A 207 -3.76 -3.68 10.95
N PHE A 208 -4.47 -2.90 11.76
CA PHE A 208 -5.80 -2.40 11.47
C PHE A 208 -5.70 -1.21 10.51
N ALA A 209 -6.67 -1.06 9.61
CA ALA A 209 -6.69 0.07 8.67
C ALA A 209 -6.65 1.42 9.41
N GLU A 210 -7.32 1.51 10.56
CA GLU A 210 -7.39 2.65 11.46
C GLU A 210 -6.02 3.06 12.02
N ALA A 211 -5.05 2.14 12.08
CA ALA A 211 -3.70 2.47 12.50
C ALA A 211 -2.97 3.38 11.50
N TRP A 212 -3.40 3.38 10.22
CA TRP A 212 -2.82 4.09 9.08
C TRP A 212 -3.56 5.38 8.71
N VAL A 213 -4.54 5.79 9.51
CA VAL A 213 -5.36 6.98 9.31
C VAL A 213 -5.05 7.99 10.40
N ASP A 214 -5.03 9.27 10.05
CA ASP A 214 -4.82 10.33 11.03
C ASP A 214 -6.01 10.51 11.96
N ALA A 215 -5.75 11.07 13.14
CA ALA A 215 -6.76 11.22 14.18
C ALA A 215 -7.99 12.04 13.73
N ASP A 216 -7.82 13.01 12.83
CA ASP A 216 -8.94 13.87 12.40
C ASP A 216 -9.97 13.12 11.57
N VAL A 217 -9.54 12.26 10.63
CA VAL A 217 -10.47 11.42 9.85
C VAL A 217 -11.15 10.39 10.76
N LEU A 218 -10.43 9.84 11.74
CA LEU A 218 -10.97 8.83 12.65
C LEU A 218 -12.08 9.35 13.58
N LYS A 219 -12.22 10.67 13.76
CA LYS A 219 -13.34 11.27 14.52
C LYS A 219 -14.72 10.92 13.93
N ALA A 220 -14.78 10.62 12.64
CA ALA A 220 -16.03 10.18 11.97
C ALA A 220 -16.39 8.71 12.28
N PHE A 221 -15.55 7.98 13.02
CA PHE A 221 -15.72 6.56 13.33
C PHE A 221 -15.82 6.36 14.85
N PRO A 222 -17.02 6.50 15.45
CA PRO A 222 -17.20 6.57 16.91
C PRO A 222 -16.80 5.30 17.66
N THR A 223 -16.74 4.16 16.98
CA THR A 223 -16.27 2.87 17.48
C THR A 223 -14.74 2.77 17.58
N VAL A 224 -14.00 3.70 16.96
CA VAL A 224 -12.54 3.73 16.94
C VAL A 224 -12.02 4.57 18.09
N LYS A 225 -11.28 3.93 19.01
CA LYS A 225 -10.62 4.63 20.11
C LYS A 225 -9.28 5.23 19.67
N ILE A 226 -9.22 6.55 19.60
CA ILE A 226 -7.98 7.30 19.35
C ILE A 226 -7.20 7.42 20.68
N PRO A 227 -5.92 7.01 20.74
CA PRO A 227 -5.13 7.13 21.96
C PRO A 227 -4.77 8.59 22.27
N ALA A 228 -4.70 8.94 23.55
CA ALA A 228 -4.08 10.19 23.99
C ALA A 228 -2.55 10.11 23.84
N LYS A 229 -1.87 11.26 23.81
CA LYS A 229 -0.41 11.32 23.67
C LYS A 229 0.34 10.53 24.76
N THR A 230 -0.20 10.54 25.97
CA THR A 230 0.36 9.88 27.16
C THR A 230 -0.02 8.40 27.28
N ASP A 231 -0.87 7.87 26.39
CA ASP A 231 -1.32 6.48 26.48
C ASP A 231 -0.20 5.50 26.10
N THR A 232 -0.13 4.38 26.82
CA THR A 232 0.74 3.26 26.46
C THR A 232 0.13 2.46 25.31
N ILE A 233 0.90 2.27 24.24
CA ILE A 233 0.48 1.47 23.08
C ILE A 233 0.59 -0.02 23.43
N LYS A 234 -0.56 -0.67 23.66
CA LYS A 234 -0.62 -2.12 23.98
C LYS A 234 -0.54 -3.02 22.76
N GLN A 235 -1.14 -2.60 21.63
CA GLN A 235 -1.12 -3.35 20.38
C GLN A 235 -0.44 -2.49 19.30
N VAL A 236 0.87 -2.69 19.14
CA VAL A 236 1.74 -1.80 18.35
C VAL A 236 1.33 -1.62 16.90
N SER A 237 0.71 -2.61 16.26
CA SER A 237 0.25 -2.48 14.87
C SER A 237 -1.24 -2.17 14.72
N ARG A 238 -2.04 -2.24 15.79
CA ARG A 238 -3.51 -2.16 15.74
C ARG A 238 -4.10 -0.90 16.37
N THR A 239 -3.30 -0.19 17.14
CA THR A 239 -3.76 1.03 17.81
C THR A 239 -3.99 2.11 16.75
N ALA A 240 -5.17 2.73 16.76
CA ALA A 240 -5.55 3.79 15.84
C ALA A 240 -4.49 4.90 15.76
N THR A 241 -4.31 5.48 14.57
CA THR A 241 -3.37 6.57 14.24
C THR A 241 -1.87 6.31 14.46
N THR A 242 -1.45 5.25 15.15
CA THR A 242 -0.05 5.17 15.61
C THR A 242 0.95 4.82 14.51
N LEU A 243 0.55 4.05 13.50
CA LEU A 243 1.37 3.74 12.33
C LEU A 243 1.36 4.88 11.32
N TYR A 244 0.23 5.59 11.18
CA TYR A 244 0.17 6.86 10.48
C TYR A 244 1.22 7.83 11.04
N ASN A 245 1.22 8.04 12.35
CA ASN A 245 2.11 8.97 13.01
C ASN A 245 3.59 8.64 12.86
N GLY A 246 3.96 7.37 13.03
CA GLY A 246 5.37 6.95 13.10
C GLY A 246 5.97 6.47 11.79
N MET A 247 5.17 5.95 10.86
CA MET A 247 5.66 5.32 9.63
C MET A 247 5.24 6.08 8.39
N LEU A 248 3.95 6.33 8.22
CA LEU A 248 3.45 6.97 6.99
C LEU A 248 3.78 8.46 6.95
N HIS A 249 3.46 9.19 8.02
CA HIS A 249 3.61 10.64 8.07
C HIS A 249 5.03 11.11 7.69
N PRO A 250 6.11 10.47 8.17
CA PRO A 250 7.47 10.83 7.78
C PRO A 250 7.82 10.78 6.29
N ILE A 251 7.08 10.00 5.48
CA ILE A 251 7.35 9.85 4.04
C ILE A 251 6.37 10.64 3.16
N LEU A 252 5.36 11.29 3.77
CA LEU A 252 4.35 12.05 3.05
C LEU A 252 4.99 13.15 2.19
N GLY A 253 4.53 13.24 0.96
CA GLY A 253 5.00 14.23 0.00
C GLY A 253 6.26 13.82 -0.77
N TYR A 254 6.86 12.65 -0.54
CA TYR A 254 7.87 12.14 -1.48
C TYR A 254 7.24 11.98 -2.87
N GLY A 255 7.90 12.43 -3.94
CA GLY A 255 7.34 12.32 -5.28
C GLY A 255 7.07 10.86 -5.65
N ILE A 256 5.80 10.52 -5.87
CA ILE A 256 5.35 9.16 -6.25
C ILE A 256 4.54 9.17 -7.54
N LYS A 257 4.51 8.02 -8.22
CA LYS A 257 3.55 7.72 -9.28
C LYS A 257 2.24 7.23 -8.72
N GLY A 258 2.27 6.40 -7.67
CA GLY A 258 1.07 5.81 -7.08
C GLY A 258 1.36 4.96 -5.85
N ALA A 259 0.32 4.32 -5.32
CA ALA A 259 0.40 3.42 -4.19
C ALA A 259 -0.26 2.06 -4.49
N ILE A 260 0.28 1.01 -3.89
CA ILE A 260 -0.37 -0.29 -3.79
C ILE A 260 -0.69 -0.63 -2.33
N TRP A 261 -1.82 -1.26 -2.08
CA TRP A 261 -2.32 -1.56 -0.74
C TRP A 261 -2.76 -3.02 -0.61
N TYR A 262 -2.26 -3.75 0.39
CA TYR A 262 -2.74 -5.09 0.69
C TYR A 262 -2.99 -5.22 2.20
N GLN A 263 -4.25 -5.02 2.57
CA GLN A 263 -4.72 -5.10 3.93
C GLN A 263 -6.21 -5.39 3.98
N GLY A 264 -6.62 -6.04 5.06
CA GLY A 264 -8.03 -6.22 5.40
C GLY A 264 -8.22 -7.39 6.35
N GLU A 265 -7.28 -8.34 6.40
CA GLU A 265 -7.43 -9.56 7.17
C GLU A 265 -7.59 -9.29 8.66
N SER A 266 -7.06 -8.16 9.15
CA SER A 266 -7.27 -7.75 10.54
C SER A 266 -8.61 -7.04 10.80
N ASN A 267 -9.31 -6.59 9.74
CA ASN A 267 -10.62 -5.93 9.77
C ASN A 267 -11.75 -6.83 9.21
N TYR A 268 -11.50 -8.13 9.03
CA TYR A 268 -12.42 -9.09 8.39
C TYR A 268 -13.81 -9.16 9.06
N ASP A 269 -13.88 -8.83 10.34
CA ASP A 269 -15.07 -8.88 11.18
C ASP A 269 -15.81 -7.54 11.28
N ASN A 270 -15.35 -6.49 10.60
CA ASN A 270 -15.98 -5.17 10.58
C ASN A 270 -16.08 -4.55 9.17
N PRO A 271 -16.73 -5.25 8.22
CA PRO A 271 -16.81 -4.83 6.82
C PRO A 271 -17.59 -3.52 6.61
N ASP A 272 -18.64 -3.26 7.38
CA ASP A 272 -19.46 -2.05 7.26
C ASP A 272 -18.66 -0.78 7.60
N GLN A 273 -17.79 -0.87 8.61
CA GLN A 273 -16.84 0.19 8.92
C GLN A 273 -15.79 0.33 7.82
N TYR A 274 -15.28 -0.80 7.31
CA TYR A 274 -14.26 -0.82 6.27
C TYR A 274 -14.72 -0.15 4.97
N GLU A 275 -15.98 -0.38 4.56
CA GLU A 275 -16.58 0.22 3.36
C GLU A 275 -16.55 1.75 3.38
N LYS A 276 -16.55 2.35 4.58
CA LYS A 276 -16.43 3.81 4.79
C LYS A 276 -14.99 4.25 5.06
N LEU A 277 -14.26 3.49 5.87
CA LEU A 277 -12.92 3.82 6.34
C LEU A 277 -11.90 3.80 5.19
N PHE A 278 -11.94 2.78 4.34
CA PHE A 278 -10.92 2.62 3.31
C PHE A 278 -10.96 3.74 2.26
N PRO A 279 -12.12 4.17 1.73
CA PRO A 279 -12.18 5.35 0.87
C PRO A 279 -11.71 6.63 1.56
N ALA A 280 -12.05 6.82 2.85
CA ALA A 280 -11.60 7.97 3.63
C ALA A 280 -10.08 7.97 3.83
N LEU A 281 -9.47 6.81 4.08
CA LEU A 281 -8.02 6.63 4.16
C LEU A 281 -7.36 7.08 2.85
N VAL A 282 -7.84 6.60 1.70
CA VAL A 282 -7.24 6.93 0.40
C VAL A 282 -7.39 8.42 0.07
N ALA A 283 -8.57 8.99 0.31
CA ALA A 283 -8.81 10.42 0.13
C ALA A 283 -7.84 11.25 0.98
N ARG A 284 -7.65 10.87 2.25
CA ARG A 284 -6.73 11.56 3.15
C ARG A 284 -5.28 11.43 2.72
N TRP A 285 -4.85 10.25 2.25
CA TRP A 285 -3.50 10.09 1.70
C TRP A 285 -3.26 11.02 0.51
N ARG A 286 -4.21 11.13 -0.41
CA ARG A 286 -4.10 12.05 -1.57
C ARG A 286 -4.04 13.51 -1.18
N GLU A 287 -4.88 13.92 -0.22
CA GLU A 287 -4.84 15.27 0.34
C GLU A 287 -3.46 15.58 0.94
N LEU A 288 -2.96 14.70 1.80
CA LEU A 288 -1.70 14.90 2.52
C LEU A 288 -0.47 14.80 1.61
N TRP A 289 -0.51 13.97 0.57
CA TRP A 289 0.54 13.92 -0.43
C TRP A 289 0.54 15.15 -1.34
N ALA A 290 -0.63 15.77 -1.53
CA ALA A 290 -0.85 16.92 -2.40
C ALA A 290 -0.35 16.68 -3.85
N GLN A 291 -0.61 15.47 -4.38
CA GLN A 291 -0.24 15.04 -5.74
C GLN A 291 -1.46 14.65 -6.59
N GLY A 292 -2.63 15.21 -6.28
CA GLY A 292 -3.90 14.91 -6.95
C GLY A 292 -4.33 13.45 -6.77
N ASP A 293 -5.10 12.95 -7.72
CA ASP A 293 -5.63 11.57 -7.70
C ASP A 293 -4.61 10.56 -8.23
N PHE A 294 -3.47 10.43 -7.57
CA PHE A 294 -2.49 9.41 -7.95
C PHE A 294 -3.12 8.00 -7.94
N PRO A 295 -2.73 7.11 -8.87
CA PRO A 295 -3.15 5.71 -8.91
C PRO A 295 -3.07 5.02 -7.55
N PHE A 296 -4.19 4.46 -7.09
CA PHE A 296 -4.26 3.70 -5.85
C PHE A 296 -4.80 2.30 -6.13
N TYR A 297 -3.93 1.31 -6.21
CA TYR A 297 -4.31 -0.08 -6.46
C TYR A 297 -4.29 -0.89 -5.19
N PHE A 298 -5.20 -1.86 -5.07
CA PHE A 298 -5.26 -2.65 -3.84
C PHE A 298 -5.57 -4.11 -4.13
N ALA A 299 -5.13 -4.99 -3.25
CA ALA A 299 -5.47 -6.40 -3.31
C ALA A 299 -6.71 -6.67 -2.47
N GLN A 300 -7.65 -7.41 -3.04
CA GLN A 300 -8.67 -8.08 -2.25
C GLN A 300 -7.98 -9.09 -1.31
N ILE A 301 -8.46 -9.25 -0.07
CA ILE A 301 -7.93 -10.32 0.78
C ILE A 301 -8.18 -11.69 0.15
N ALA A 302 -7.18 -12.56 0.19
CA ALA A 302 -7.34 -13.92 -0.30
C ALA A 302 -8.30 -14.72 0.62
N PRO A 303 -9.05 -15.69 0.08
CA PRO A 303 -9.85 -16.60 0.90
C PRO A 303 -8.99 -17.36 1.91
N TYR A 304 -9.45 -17.39 3.16
CA TYR A 304 -8.81 -18.05 4.29
C TYR A 304 -9.89 -18.43 5.30
N ASP A 305 -9.69 -19.51 6.03
CA ASP A 305 -10.65 -19.96 7.03
C ASP A 305 -10.42 -19.24 8.37
N TYR A 306 -11.11 -18.11 8.55
CA TYR A 306 -10.99 -17.27 9.74
C TYR A 306 -11.52 -17.95 11.01
N ALA A 307 -12.28 -19.04 10.90
CA ALA A 307 -12.69 -19.84 12.06
C ALA A 307 -11.48 -20.50 12.76
N GLN A 308 -10.33 -20.59 12.07
CA GLN A 308 -9.06 -21.08 12.62
C GLN A 308 -8.28 -20.02 13.41
N LEU A 309 -8.80 -18.80 13.58
CA LEU A 309 -8.15 -17.76 14.40
C LEU A 309 -8.84 -17.59 15.75
N PRO A 310 -8.09 -17.24 16.82
CA PRO A 310 -8.68 -16.87 18.10
C PRO A 310 -9.61 -15.64 18.02
N PRO A 311 -10.78 -15.67 18.68
CA PRO A 311 -11.37 -16.84 19.31
C PRO A 311 -11.92 -17.81 18.23
N TYR A 312 -11.46 -19.07 18.30
CA TYR A 312 -11.73 -20.11 17.30
C TYR A 312 -13.23 -20.39 17.13
N ASN A 313 -13.61 -20.96 15.99
CA ASN A 313 -14.97 -21.41 15.69
C ASN A 313 -16.04 -20.30 15.73
N LYS A 314 -15.65 -19.07 15.41
CA LYS A 314 -16.56 -17.94 15.15
C LYS A 314 -17.29 -18.03 13.79
N GLY A 315 -16.98 -19.06 12.99
CA GLY A 315 -17.56 -19.34 11.67
C GLY A 315 -19.08 -19.47 11.77
N GLY A 316 -19.78 -18.54 11.13
CA GLY A 316 -21.24 -18.42 11.17
C GLY A 316 -21.69 -16.98 11.36
N LYS A 317 -21.10 -16.26 12.33
CA LYS A 317 -21.33 -14.81 12.52
C LYS A 317 -20.34 -13.94 11.74
N TYR A 318 -19.16 -14.47 11.47
CA TYR A 318 -18.08 -13.76 10.79
C TYR A 318 -17.75 -14.50 9.51
N ASN A 319 -17.88 -13.81 8.38
CA ASN A 319 -17.61 -14.32 7.04
C ASN A 319 -16.86 -13.24 6.26
N SER A 320 -15.57 -13.46 6.01
CA SER A 320 -14.66 -12.56 5.31
C SER A 320 -15.08 -12.26 3.87
N ALA A 321 -16.04 -13.00 3.29
CA ALA A 321 -16.68 -12.62 2.04
C ALA A 321 -17.34 -11.24 2.10
N TYR A 322 -17.87 -10.82 3.25
CA TYR A 322 -18.41 -9.47 3.43
C TYR A 322 -17.32 -8.39 3.32
N LEU A 323 -16.14 -8.62 3.89
CA LEU A 323 -15.01 -7.70 3.73
C LEU A 323 -14.52 -7.69 2.28
N ARG A 324 -14.42 -8.86 1.64
CA ARG A 324 -14.08 -8.95 0.21
C ARG A 324 -15.07 -8.15 -0.65
N ASP A 325 -16.36 -8.21 -0.35
CA ASP A 325 -17.38 -7.41 -1.01
C ASP A 325 -17.25 -5.90 -0.72
N ALA A 326 -16.93 -5.51 0.51
CA ALA A 326 -16.62 -4.11 0.86
C ALA A 326 -15.41 -3.56 0.08
N GLN A 327 -14.35 -4.37 -0.06
CA GLN A 327 -13.20 -4.04 -0.92
C GLN A 327 -13.60 -3.93 -2.39
N ARG A 328 -14.43 -4.85 -2.90
CA ARG A 328 -14.96 -4.79 -4.27
C ARG A 328 -15.73 -3.50 -4.52
N LYS A 329 -16.63 -3.11 -3.61
CA LYS A 329 -17.41 -1.87 -3.68
C LYS A 329 -16.54 -0.62 -3.62
N SER A 330 -15.41 -0.68 -2.91
CA SER A 330 -14.47 0.44 -2.81
C SER A 330 -13.91 0.89 -4.16
N GLN A 331 -13.89 0.02 -5.18
CA GLN A 331 -13.50 0.39 -6.55
C GLN A 331 -14.41 1.47 -7.16
N LYS A 332 -15.68 1.53 -6.75
CA LYS A 332 -16.65 2.52 -7.24
C LYS A 332 -16.58 3.84 -6.47
N THR A 333 -16.07 3.82 -5.25
CA THR A 333 -16.02 5.00 -4.36
C THR A 333 -14.64 5.66 -4.33
N ILE A 334 -13.58 4.93 -4.67
CA ILE A 334 -12.21 5.44 -4.74
C ILE A 334 -11.88 5.78 -6.21
N PRO A 335 -11.75 7.07 -6.58
CA PRO A 335 -11.39 7.45 -7.95
C PRO A 335 -9.97 6.99 -8.29
N ASN A 336 -9.66 6.81 -9.57
CA ASN A 336 -8.36 6.32 -10.07
C ASN A 336 -7.80 5.12 -9.28
N SER A 337 -8.67 4.15 -9.00
CA SER A 337 -8.32 2.90 -8.32
C SER A 337 -8.71 1.68 -9.14
N ALA A 338 -8.23 0.52 -8.70
CA ALA A 338 -8.63 -0.80 -9.16
C ALA A 338 -8.16 -1.87 -8.16
N MET A 339 -8.83 -3.02 -8.18
CA MET A 339 -8.58 -4.12 -7.25
C MET A 339 -7.99 -5.34 -7.94
N ALA A 340 -6.89 -5.88 -7.41
CA ALA A 340 -6.40 -7.20 -7.77
C ALA A 340 -7.23 -8.26 -7.03
N VAL A 341 -7.92 -9.12 -7.77
CA VAL A 341 -8.73 -10.22 -7.22
C VAL A 341 -7.85 -11.45 -6.96
N LEU A 342 -7.96 -12.03 -5.76
CA LEU A 342 -7.10 -13.13 -5.29
C LEU A 342 -7.88 -14.41 -4.91
N MET A 343 -9.08 -14.58 -5.46
CA MET A 343 -10.00 -15.67 -5.09
C MET A 343 -9.47 -17.09 -5.41
N ASP A 344 -8.49 -17.21 -6.31
CA ASP A 344 -7.91 -18.46 -6.80
C ASP A 344 -6.60 -18.86 -6.09
N ILE A 345 -6.03 -17.95 -5.29
CA ILE A 345 -4.74 -18.16 -4.61
C ILE A 345 -4.86 -18.16 -3.09
N GLY A 346 -6.08 -18.23 -2.55
CA GLY A 346 -6.30 -18.40 -1.11
C GLY A 346 -5.88 -19.78 -0.61
N GLU A 347 -5.56 -19.88 0.68
CA GLU A 347 -5.19 -21.14 1.33
C GLU A 347 -6.02 -21.33 2.59
N GLN A 348 -6.54 -22.53 2.82
CA GLN A 348 -7.44 -22.79 3.94
C GLN A 348 -6.73 -22.66 5.29
N ALA A 349 -5.50 -23.18 5.38
CA ALA A 349 -4.75 -23.31 6.63
C ALA A 349 -3.66 -22.23 6.82
N SER A 350 -3.50 -21.32 5.85
CA SER A 350 -2.53 -20.23 5.93
C SER A 350 -3.16 -18.91 5.50
N ILE A 351 -3.22 -17.97 6.43
CA ILE A 351 -3.66 -16.60 6.14
C ILE A 351 -2.67 -15.84 5.24
N HIS A 352 -1.47 -16.39 5.05
CA HIS A 352 -0.45 -15.86 4.16
C HIS A 352 -0.22 -16.85 3.02
N PRO A 353 -0.95 -16.71 1.89
CA PRO A 353 -0.78 -17.64 0.78
C PRO A 353 0.64 -17.62 0.22
N ALA A 354 1.16 -18.80 -0.12
CA ALA A 354 2.50 -19.00 -0.65
C ALA A 354 2.64 -18.49 -2.09
N HIS A 355 1.54 -18.44 -2.85
CA HIS A 355 1.49 -17.90 -4.21
C HIS A 355 1.47 -16.36 -4.20
N LYS A 356 2.63 -15.73 -3.94
CA LYS A 356 2.77 -14.25 -3.91
C LYS A 356 2.87 -13.59 -5.27
N GLU A 357 3.41 -14.30 -6.26
CA GLU A 357 3.61 -13.76 -7.61
C GLU A 357 2.31 -13.28 -8.25
N PRO A 358 1.20 -14.06 -8.27
CA PRO A 358 -0.05 -13.59 -8.87
C PRO A 358 -0.58 -12.30 -8.23
N GLY A 359 -0.44 -12.14 -6.91
CA GLY A 359 -0.87 -10.91 -6.22
C GLY A 359 -0.11 -9.66 -6.69
N GLY A 360 1.23 -9.74 -6.74
CA GLY A 360 2.07 -8.63 -7.21
C GLY A 360 1.89 -8.35 -8.71
N THR A 361 1.85 -9.41 -9.52
CA THR A 361 1.67 -9.33 -10.96
C THR A 361 0.32 -8.73 -11.35
N ARG A 362 -0.78 -9.10 -10.68
CA ARG A 362 -2.11 -8.51 -10.95
C ARG A 362 -2.17 -7.03 -10.58
N LEU A 363 -1.54 -6.61 -9.49
CA LEU A 363 -1.38 -5.19 -9.17
C LEU A 363 -0.59 -4.45 -10.26
N ALA A 364 0.44 -5.09 -10.82
CA ALA A 364 1.23 -4.50 -11.90
C ALA A 364 0.45 -4.46 -13.22
N TYR A 365 -0.38 -5.46 -13.53
CA TYR A 365 -1.30 -5.41 -14.66
C TYR A 365 -2.21 -4.19 -14.59
N LEU A 366 -2.81 -3.93 -13.41
CA LEU A 366 -3.63 -2.74 -13.20
C LEU A 366 -2.85 -1.46 -13.48
N ALA A 367 -1.62 -1.34 -12.99
CA ALA A 367 -0.78 -0.19 -13.28
C ALA A 367 -0.44 -0.07 -14.77
N LEU A 368 0.08 -1.12 -15.39
CA LEU A 368 0.47 -1.13 -16.80
C LEU A 368 -0.71 -0.79 -17.73
N GLY A 369 -1.88 -1.38 -17.49
CA GLY A 369 -3.08 -1.15 -18.30
C GLY A 369 -3.76 0.18 -18.02
N LYS A 370 -4.02 0.50 -16.75
CA LYS A 370 -4.83 1.68 -16.37
C LYS A 370 -4.01 2.96 -16.21
N THR A 371 -2.80 2.89 -15.65
CA THR A 371 -1.93 4.08 -15.46
C THR A 371 -1.09 4.37 -16.69
N TYR A 372 -0.45 3.35 -17.27
CA TYR A 372 0.48 3.54 -18.39
C TYR A 372 -0.16 3.31 -19.76
N GLY A 373 -1.42 2.88 -19.80
CA GLY A 373 -2.19 2.75 -21.04
C GLY A 373 -1.69 1.64 -21.98
N ILE A 374 -0.94 0.66 -21.46
CA ILE A 374 -0.50 -0.50 -22.26
C ILE A 374 -1.75 -1.32 -22.63
N LYS A 375 -1.88 -1.65 -23.91
CA LYS A 375 -3.03 -2.35 -24.48
C LYS A 375 -2.65 -3.78 -24.89
N GLY A 376 -3.66 -4.59 -25.19
CA GLY A 376 -3.48 -5.94 -25.75
C GLY A 376 -3.51 -7.08 -24.74
N PHE A 377 -3.78 -6.80 -23.47
CA PHE A 377 -3.93 -7.82 -22.42
C PHE A 377 -5.06 -7.45 -21.45
N GLY A 378 -5.63 -8.46 -20.78
CA GLY A 378 -6.58 -8.26 -19.70
C GLY A 378 -5.86 -7.87 -18.42
N PHE A 379 -6.24 -6.73 -17.83
CA PHE A 379 -5.63 -6.23 -16.59
C PHE A 379 -6.60 -6.12 -15.42
N ALA A 380 -7.90 -5.92 -15.69
CA ALA A 380 -8.93 -5.79 -14.67
C ALA A 380 -9.81 -7.05 -14.67
N SER A 381 -9.98 -7.66 -13.51
CA SER A 381 -10.88 -8.80 -13.33
C SER A 381 -12.32 -8.47 -13.73
N PRO A 382 -13.11 -9.46 -14.19
CA PRO A 382 -14.52 -9.25 -14.39
C PRO A 382 -15.21 -8.81 -13.11
N GLU A 383 -16.02 -7.76 -13.21
CA GLU A 383 -16.71 -7.15 -12.07
C GLU A 383 -18.21 -7.27 -12.23
N TYR A 384 -18.89 -7.67 -11.15
CA TYR A 384 -20.36 -7.65 -11.07
C TYR A 384 -20.91 -6.27 -11.41
N GLU A 385 -21.79 -6.22 -12.41
CA GLU A 385 -22.44 -5.00 -12.87
C GLU A 385 -23.90 -4.93 -12.41
N SER A 386 -24.69 -5.95 -12.73
CA SER A 386 -26.13 -5.94 -12.52
C SER A 386 -26.72 -7.35 -12.42
N ILE A 387 -27.85 -7.44 -11.73
CA ILE A 387 -28.77 -8.59 -11.74
C ILE A 387 -30.03 -8.22 -12.52
N ASN A 388 -30.47 -9.11 -13.41
CA ASN A 388 -31.77 -9.03 -14.07
C ASN A 388 -32.52 -10.35 -13.87
N VAL A 389 -33.73 -10.29 -13.35
CA VAL A 389 -34.53 -11.50 -13.09
C VAL A 389 -35.46 -11.75 -14.27
N LYS A 390 -35.38 -12.95 -14.84
CA LYS A 390 -36.26 -13.43 -15.90
C LYS A 390 -36.90 -14.74 -15.45
N ASP A 391 -38.21 -14.72 -15.28
CA ASP A 391 -39.00 -15.85 -14.78
C ASP A 391 -38.43 -16.39 -13.45
N THR A 392 -37.91 -17.62 -13.45
CA THR A 392 -37.35 -18.29 -12.28
C THR A 392 -35.82 -18.22 -12.21
N ALA A 393 -35.19 -17.39 -13.04
CA ALA A 393 -33.73 -17.29 -13.14
C ALA A 393 -33.24 -15.85 -12.97
N ALA A 394 -32.04 -15.70 -12.41
CA ALA A 394 -31.33 -14.44 -12.32
C ALA A 394 -30.17 -14.44 -13.33
N VAL A 395 -30.10 -13.41 -14.17
CA VAL A 395 -29.00 -13.16 -15.11
C VAL A 395 -28.07 -12.13 -14.49
N ILE A 396 -26.85 -12.55 -14.19
CA ILE A 396 -25.79 -11.71 -13.62
C ILE A 396 -24.87 -11.25 -14.74
N ARG A 397 -24.74 -9.94 -14.92
CA ARG A 397 -23.87 -9.34 -15.95
C ARG A 397 -22.56 -8.86 -15.32
N PHE A 398 -21.46 -9.02 -16.07
CA PHE A 398 -20.13 -8.59 -15.66
C PHE A 398 -19.55 -7.59 -16.67
N VAL A 399 -18.90 -6.54 -16.16
CA VAL A 399 -17.97 -5.70 -16.94
C VAL A 399 -16.56 -6.28 -16.89
N ASN A 400 -15.64 -5.74 -17.68
CA ASN A 400 -14.26 -6.24 -17.83
C ASN A 400 -14.18 -7.71 -18.29
N ALA A 401 -15.17 -8.16 -19.07
CA ALA A 401 -15.26 -9.51 -19.62
C ALA A 401 -15.42 -9.48 -21.14
N ASN A 402 -14.55 -8.72 -21.83
CA ASN A 402 -14.68 -8.46 -23.27
C ASN A 402 -14.68 -9.74 -24.12
N ASN A 403 -13.92 -10.75 -23.70
CA ASN A 403 -13.85 -12.07 -24.34
C ASN A 403 -14.71 -13.12 -23.62
N GLY A 404 -15.66 -12.68 -22.80
CA GLY A 404 -16.52 -13.53 -21.98
C GLY A 404 -15.87 -14.07 -20.72
N LEU A 405 -16.61 -14.95 -20.06
CA LEU A 405 -16.23 -15.65 -18.83
C LEU A 405 -15.90 -17.12 -19.12
N THR A 406 -15.14 -17.72 -18.23
CA THR A 406 -14.81 -19.14 -18.26
C THR A 406 -14.74 -19.72 -16.85
N SER A 407 -15.02 -21.01 -16.74
CA SER A 407 -14.73 -21.83 -15.56
C SER A 407 -13.64 -22.88 -15.87
N TYR A 408 -12.92 -22.70 -16.98
CA TYR A 408 -12.03 -23.72 -17.56
C TYR A 408 -12.75 -25.05 -17.76
N SER A 409 -14.00 -24.98 -18.25
CA SER A 409 -14.89 -26.13 -18.47
C SER A 409 -15.23 -26.92 -17.20
N LYS A 410 -15.01 -26.36 -16.01
CA LYS A 410 -15.41 -26.96 -14.73
C LYS A 410 -16.85 -26.54 -14.36
N PRO A 411 -17.59 -27.37 -13.61
CA PRO A 411 -18.88 -26.96 -13.07
C PRO A 411 -18.76 -25.70 -12.19
N LEU A 412 -19.75 -24.82 -12.28
CA LEU A 412 -19.91 -23.69 -11.35
C LEU A 412 -20.79 -24.13 -10.17
N THR A 413 -20.17 -24.27 -9.00
CA THR A 413 -20.83 -24.79 -7.79
C THR A 413 -21.00 -23.75 -6.68
N GLN A 414 -20.44 -22.56 -6.87
CA GLN A 414 -20.29 -21.54 -5.83
C GLN A 414 -21.29 -20.39 -5.95
N PHE A 415 -22.35 -20.57 -6.72
CA PHE A 415 -23.47 -19.65 -6.79
C PHE A 415 -24.57 -20.07 -5.81
N GLU A 416 -25.09 -19.09 -5.09
CA GLU A 416 -26.26 -19.25 -4.21
C GLU A 416 -27.32 -18.22 -4.63
N ILE A 417 -28.60 -18.60 -4.59
CA ILE A 417 -29.73 -17.75 -4.97
C ILE A 417 -30.81 -17.79 -3.88
N ALA A 418 -31.43 -16.65 -3.60
CA ALA A 418 -32.47 -16.50 -2.60
C ALA A 418 -33.73 -15.88 -3.22
N GLY A 419 -34.89 -16.23 -2.67
CA GLY A 419 -36.17 -15.58 -2.94
C GLY A 419 -36.56 -14.60 -1.85
N ASP A 420 -37.83 -14.21 -1.82
CA ASP A 420 -38.38 -13.25 -0.83
C ASP A 420 -38.19 -13.70 0.64
N ASP A 421 -37.96 -15.00 0.84
CA ASP A 421 -37.68 -15.62 2.14
C ASP A 421 -36.25 -15.40 2.65
N GLN A 422 -35.39 -14.75 1.86
CA GLN A 422 -34.01 -14.39 2.18
C GLN A 422 -33.08 -15.57 2.51
N LYS A 423 -33.51 -16.80 2.21
CA LYS A 423 -32.70 -18.01 2.43
C LYS A 423 -31.98 -18.37 1.13
N PHE A 424 -30.66 -18.43 1.21
CA PHE A 424 -29.78 -18.76 0.09
C PHE A 424 -29.74 -20.27 -0.15
N TYR A 425 -30.02 -20.67 -1.38
CA TYR A 425 -29.97 -22.04 -1.86
C TYR A 425 -28.83 -22.22 -2.86
N PRO A 426 -28.10 -23.36 -2.85
CA PRO A 426 -27.17 -23.69 -3.93
C PRO A 426 -27.86 -23.63 -5.28
N ALA A 427 -27.21 -23.01 -6.26
CA ALA A 427 -27.82 -22.70 -7.54
C ALA A 427 -27.06 -23.32 -8.72
N LYS A 428 -27.80 -23.75 -9.74
CA LYS A 428 -27.23 -24.06 -11.05
C LYS A 428 -26.84 -22.75 -11.72
N ALA A 429 -25.60 -22.66 -12.17
CA ALA A 429 -25.06 -21.50 -12.89
C ALA A 429 -24.56 -21.91 -14.28
N VAL A 430 -24.88 -21.10 -15.29
CA VAL A 430 -24.49 -21.32 -16.70
C VAL A 430 -23.90 -20.03 -17.26
N ILE A 431 -22.68 -20.10 -17.81
CA ILE A 431 -22.01 -18.98 -18.45
C ILE A 431 -22.63 -18.74 -19.83
N ASN A 432 -22.95 -17.48 -20.13
CA ASN A 432 -23.42 -17.00 -21.43
C ASN A 432 -22.65 -15.71 -21.78
N GLY A 433 -21.52 -15.85 -22.48
CA GLY A 433 -20.65 -14.71 -22.81
C GLY A 433 -20.11 -14.02 -21.55
N SER A 434 -20.43 -12.74 -21.37
CA SER A 434 -20.08 -11.93 -20.19
C SER A 434 -21.14 -11.98 -19.07
N SER A 435 -22.04 -12.95 -19.10
CA SER A 435 -23.09 -13.12 -18.10
C SER A 435 -23.16 -14.55 -17.55
N VAL A 436 -23.78 -14.70 -16.38
CA VAL A 436 -24.07 -16.00 -15.76
C VAL A 436 -25.56 -16.06 -15.44
N THR A 437 -26.25 -17.08 -15.93
CA THR A 437 -27.64 -17.37 -15.58
C THR A 437 -27.67 -18.33 -14.39
N VAL A 438 -28.34 -17.92 -13.31
CA VAL A 438 -28.39 -18.60 -12.02
C VAL A 438 -29.83 -18.98 -11.67
N SER A 439 -30.06 -20.23 -11.28
CA SER A 439 -31.41 -20.72 -10.91
C SER A 439 -31.35 -21.84 -9.87
N ALA A 440 -32.39 -21.97 -9.06
CA ALA A 440 -32.57 -23.10 -8.15
C ALA A 440 -34.06 -23.52 -8.13
N PRO A 441 -34.39 -24.83 -8.14
CA PRO A 441 -35.77 -25.31 -8.10
C PRO A 441 -36.61 -24.74 -6.95
N GLN A 442 -35.96 -24.47 -5.82
CA GLN A 442 -36.51 -23.93 -4.58
C GLN A 442 -36.89 -22.45 -4.69
N VAL A 443 -36.28 -21.71 -5.63
CA VAL A 443 -36.44 -20.25 -5.74
C VAL A 443 -37.22 -19.93 -7.01
N LYS A 444 -38.54 -19.73 -6.87
CA LYS A 444 -39.43 -19.38 -8.00
C LYS A 444 -39.37 -17.91 -8.40
N LYS A 445 -39.04 -17.03 -7.43
CA LYS A 445 -38.90 -15.59 -7.62
C LYS A 445 -37.55 -15.15 -7.06
N PRO A 446 -36.47 -15.18 -7.85
CA PRO A 446 -35.17 -14.72 -7.39
C PRO A 446 -35.20 -13.25 -6.99
N VAL A 447 -34.58 -12.92 -5.86
CA VAL A 447 -34.36 -11.53 -5.43
C VAL A 447 -32.89 -11.24 -5.13
N ALA A 448 -32.09 -12.27 -4.86
CA ALA A 448 -30.68 -12.12 -4.56
C ALA A 448 -29.87 -13.33 -5.05
N VAL A 449 -28.64 -13.04 -5.46
CA VAL A 449 -27.57 -13.98 -5.81
C VAL A 449 -26.30 -13.62 -5.05
N ARG A 450 -25.55 -14.65 -4.64
CA ARG A 450 -24.21 -14.58 -4.10
C ARG A 450 -23.27 -15.49 -4.89
N TYR A 451 -22.00 -15.11 -4.96
CA TYR A 451 -20.94 -15.90 -5.57
C TYR A 451 -19.74 -16.01 -4.63
N ALA A 452 -19.24 -17.24 -4.43
CA ALA A 452 -18.05 -17.56 -3.63
C ALA A 452 -18.06 -16.84 -2.26
N PHE A 453 -19.21 -16.91 -1.57
CA PHE A 453 -19.53 -16.05 -0.43
C PHE A 453 -19.31 -16.74 0.93
N ARG A 454 -18.12 -17.32 1.12
CA ARG A 454 -17.71 -18.05 2.35
C ARG A 454 -16.31 -17.64 2.76
N ASP A 455 -15.88 -17.93 3.99
CA ASP A 455 -14.54 -17.56 4.47
C ASP A 455 -13.42 -18.08 3.57
N PHE A 456 -13.29 -19.40 3.51
CA PHE A 456 -12.43 -20.10 2.58
C PHE A 456 -13.24 -20.69 1.43
N ILE A 457 -12.81 -20.36 0.21
CA ILE A 457 -13.34 -20.90 -1.03
C ILE A 457 -12.35 -20.60 -2.15
N VAL A 458 -12.18 -21.49 -3.13
CA VAL A 458 -11.30 -21.26 -4.28
C VAL A 458 -12.17 -20.87 -5.47
N GLY A 459 -12.03 -19.64 -5.97
CA GLY A 459 -12.88 -19.12 -7.05
C GLY A 459 -12.88 -20.02 -8.30
N GLU A 460 -14.06 -20.24 -8.85
CA GLU A 460 -14.30 -21.06 -10.06
C GLU A 460 -14.61 -20.27 -11.33
N LEU A 461 -14.84 -18.95 -11.23
CA LEU A 461 -15.26 -18.10 -12.34
C LEU A 461 -14.15 -17.09 -12.66
N TYR A 462 -13.83 -16.99 -13.94
CA TYR A 462 -12.72 -16.20 -14.46
C TYR A 462 -13.16 -15.45 -15.70
N GLY A 463 -12.45 -14.36 -16.03
CA GLY A 463 -12.44 -13.85 -17.39
C GLY A 463 -11.66 -14.80 -18.30
N THR A 464 -11.90 -14.75 -19.61
CA THR A 464 -11.09 -15.50 -20.59
C THR A 464 -9.61 -15.10 -20.58
N ASP A 465 -9.26 -13.95 -20.00
CA ASP A 465 -7.87 -13.51 -19.73
C ASP A 465 -7.22 -14.22 -18.51
N GLY A 466 -7.98 -15.07 -17.82
CA GLY A 466 -7.53 -15.83 -16.67
C GLY A 466 -7.59 -15.08 -15.33
N LEU A 467 -8.15 -13.86 -15.30
CA LEU A 467 -8.33 -13.12 -14.05
C LEU A 467 -9.59 -13.61 -13.31
N PRO A 468 -9.50 -13.92 -12.00
CA PRO A 468 -10.62 -14.46 -11.25
C PRO A 468 -11.69 -13.38 -10.97
N VAL A 469 -12.94 -13.83 -10.85
CA VAL A 469 -14.06 -13.02 -10.38
C VAL A 469 -14.06 -12.96 -8.86
N SER A 470 -14.35 -11.77 -8.33
CA SER A 470 -14.39 -11.51 -6.89
C SER A 470 -15.64 -12.09 -6.23
N SER A 471 -15.59 -12.41 -4.93
CA SER A 471 -16.80 -12.61 -4.12
C SER A 471 -17.74 -11.41 -4.29
N PHE A 472 -19.02 -11.66 -4.50
CA PHE A 472 -20.03 -10.61 -4.51
C PHE A 472 -21.37 -11.10 -3.98
N ARG A 473 -22.18 -10.14 -3.55
CA ARG A 473 -23.60 -10.31 -3.26
C ARG A 473 -24.40 -9.23 -3.97
N THR A 474 -25.67 -9.49 -4.22
CA THR A 474 -26.59 -8.55 -4.90
C THR A 474 -27.65 -7.97 -3.95
N ASP A 475 -27.80 -8.55 -2.77
CA ASP A 475 -28.62 -8.05 -1.68
C ASP A 475 -27.87 -7.03 -0.80
N ASN A 476 -28.63 -6.16 -0.15
CA ASN A 476 -28.15 -5.20 0.86
C ASN A 476 -28.63 -5.57 2.27
N TRP A 477 -28.96 -6.84 2.51
CA TRP A 477 -29.47 -7.30 3.81
C TRP A 477 -28.39 -7.21 4.90
N PRO A 478 -28.78 -7.01 6.18
CA PRO A 478 -27.84 -7.09 7.29
C PRO A 478 -27.07 -8.43 7.32
N MET A 479 -25.87 -8.41 7.89
CA MET A 479 -25.02 -9.61 8.05
C MET A 479 -25.61 -10.65 8.99
#